data_AF-A0A970BNF9-F1
#
_entry.id   AF-A0A970BNF9-F1
#
_cell.length_a   1.000
_cell.length_b   1.000
_cell.length_c   1.000
_cell.angle_alpha   90.00
_cell.angle_beta   90.00
_cell.angle_gamma   90.00
#
_symmetry.space_group_name_H-M   'P 1'
#
loop_
_entity.id
_entity.type
_entity.pdbx_description
1 polymer ?
#
loop_
_entity_poly.entity_id
_entity_poly.type
_entity_poly.pdbx_seq_one_letter_code
_entity_poly.pdbx_strand_id
1 'polypeptide(L)'
;MAQTLTIIQMNDTHANLMEHGDVRYTREGFKIETMGGYPRIQTLVKQYRNKYPGEFLLLDNGDTLHGTREAVETEGKVVIPYLRALGVDAMTFHWDSAYSPAYLKSLETELGYPVLAANVYHRGTKEHFFQPHAILERNGLRIGVIGVASN
;
A
#
# COMPACT_ATOMS: atom_id res chain seq x y z
N MET A 1 -14.69 14.91 24.42
CA MET A 1 -13.44 15.26 23.70
C MET A 1 -13.60 14.85 22.24
N ALA A 2 -13.03 15.60 21.29
CA ALA A 2 -13.10 15.23 19.88
C ALA A 2 -12.16 14.04 19.62
N GLN A 3 -12.67 13.00 18.95
CA GLN A 3 -11.86 11.88 18.46
C GLN A 3 -11.31 12.26 17.09
N THR A 4 -10.00 12.08 16.90
CA THR A 4 -9.33 12.34 15.62
C THR A 4 -8.79 11.03 15.06
N LEU A 5 -8.76 10.94 13.73
CA LEU A 5 -8.11 9.86 12.98
C LEU A 5 -7.28 10.51 11.88
N THR A 6 -5.99 10.16 11.83
CA THR A 6 -5.07 10.51 10.75
C THR A 6 -4.97 9.33 9.80
N ILE A 7 -5.34 9.53 8.55
CA ILE A 7 -5.18 8.54 7.48
C ILE A 7 -4.07 9.03 6.57
N ILE A 8 -3.01 8.22 6.43
CA ILE A 8 -2.03 8.36 5.36
C ILE A 8 -2.33 7.29 4.32
N GLN A 9 -2.26 7.68 3.06
CA GLN A 9 -2.34 6.76 1.94
C GLN A 9 -1.06 6.81 1.11
N MET A 10 -0.73 5.67 0.53
CA MET A 10 0.19 5.55 -0.61
C MET A 10 -0.48 4.69 -1.69
N ASN A 11 -0.04 4.83 -2.92
CA ASN A 11 -0.55 4.11 -4.07
C ASN A 11 0.48 4.20 -5.20
N ASP A 12 0.44 3.25 -6.14
CA ASP A 12 1.19 3.28 -7.39
C ASP A 12 2.69 3.56 -7.17
N THR A 13 3.26 3.01 -6.10
CA THR A 13 4.69 3.19 -5.82
C THR A 13 5.53 2.49 -6.88
N HIS A 14 4.95 1.51 -7.57
CA HIS A 14 5.56 0.72 -8.63
C HIS A 14 6.96 0.19 -8.27
N ALA A 15 7.12 -0.19 -7.00
CA ALA A 15 8.39 -0.60 -6.43
C ALA A 15 9.56 0.38 -6.66
N ASN A 16 9.29 1.69 -6.74
CA ASN A 16 10.32 2.74 -6.72
C ASN A 16 10.94 2.86 -5.31
N LEU A 17 11.81 1.89 -4.98
CA LEU A 17 12.39 1.72 -3.64
C LEU A 17 13.25 2.92 -3.21
N MET A 18 13.95 3.51 -4.18
CA MET A 18 14.91 4.58 -3.97
C MET A 18 14.45 5.89 -4.62
N GLU A 19 15.12 6.96 -4.24
CA GLU A 19 14.94 8.26 -4.87
C GLU A 19 15.28 8.18 -6.37
N HIS A 20 14.49 8.85 -7.20
CA HIS A 20 14.66 8.87 -8.64
C HIS A 20 14.37 10.27 -9.20
N GLY A 21 14.87 10.55 -10.41
CA GLY A 21 14.53 11.78 -11.11
C GLY A 21 13.11 11.69 -11.66
N ASP A 22 12.28 12.67 -11.33
CA ASP A 22 10.91 12.79 -11.82
C ASP A 22 10.73 14.11 -12.59
N VAL A 23 9.94 14.07 -13.65
CA VAL A 23 9.69 15.23 -14.51
C VAL A 23 8.57 16.08 -13.91
N ARG A 24 8.91 17.31 -13.55
CA ARG A 24 7.99 18.29 -12.99
C ARG A 24 7.74 19.40 -13.99
N TYR A 25 6.47 19.67 -14.26
CA TYR A 25 6.07 20.86 -14.99
C TYR A 25 5.89 22.02 -14.01
N THR A 26 6.76 23.03 -14.11
CA THR A 26 6.78 24.22 -13.25
C THR A 26 6.44 25.46 -14.06
N ARG A 27 6.33 26.63 -13.39
CA ARG A 27 6.15 27.92 -14.09
C ARG A 27 7.29 28.26 -15.05
N GLU A 28 8.47 27.67 -14.84
CA GLU A 28 9.69 27.89 -15.64
C GLU A 28 9.89 26.80 -16.72
N GLY A 29 8.92 25.89 -16.88
CA GLY A 29 8.99 24.76 -17.80
C GLY A 29 9.28 23.42 -17.11
N PHE A 30 9.68 22.43 -17.91
CA PHE A 30 10.04 21.09 -17.43
C PHE A 30 11.34 21.10 -16.65
N LYS A 31 11.35 20.47 -15.48
CA LYS A 31 12.53 20.22 -14.66
C LYS A 31 12.56 18.78 -14.21
N ILE A 32 13.76 18.25 -13.99
CA ILE A 32 13.95 16.95 -13.33
C ILE A 32 14.29 17.23 -11.88
N GLU A 33 13.51 16.68 -10.97
CA GLU A 33 13.72 16.78 -9.52
C GLU A 33 13.85 15.40 -8.90
N THR A 34 14.71 15.27 -7.88
CA THR A 34 14.85 14.02 -7.14
C THR A 34 13.66 13.83 -6.18
N MET A 35 12.89 12.77 -6.39
CA MET A 35 11.63 12.49 -5.70
C MET A 35 11.56 11.03 -5.22
N GLY A 36 10.54 10.74 -4.40
CA GLY A 36 10.20 9.37 -4.00
C GLY A 36 11.16 8.73 -2.99
N GLY A 37 11.22 7.39 -3.03
CA GLY A 37 12.04 6.57 -2.16
C GLY A 37 11.36 6.19 -0.84
N TYR A 38 11.30 4.89 -0.56
CA TYR A 38 10.75 4.33 0.68
C TYR A 38 11.44 4.85 1.95
N PRO A 39 12.76 5.12 1.99
CA PRO A 39 13.38 5.75 3.17
C PRO A 39 12.79 7.12 3.53
N ARG A 40 12.41 7.93 2.54
CA ARG A 40 11.77 9.24 2.74
C ARG A 40 10.33 9.09 3.17
N ILE A 41 9.59 8.17 2.54
CA ILE A 41 8.23 7.81 2.96
C ILE A 41 8.23 7.33 4.42
N GLN A 42 9.17 6.46 4.79
CA GLN A 42 9.30 5.95 6.16
C GLN A 42 9.60 7.04 7.17
N THR A 43 10.41 8.04 6.81
CA THR A 43 10.65 9.22 7.65
C THR A 43 9.34 9.96 7.94
N LEU A 44 8.54 10.23 6.91
CA LEU A 44 7.25 10.90 7.05
C LEU A 44 6.26 10.06 7.87
N VAL A 45 6.13 8.77 7.57
CA VAL A 45 5.26 7.85 8.31
C VAL A 45 5.62 7.83 9.80
N LYS A 46 6.91 7.74 10.15
CA LYS A 46 7.36 7.81 11.55
C LYS A 46 7.02 9.15 12.21
N GLN A 47 7.22 10.27 11.51
CA GLN A 47 6.88 11.59 12.04
C GLN A 47 5.39 11.69 12.37
N TYR A 48 4.51 11.28 11.46
CA TYR A 48 3.07 11.32 11.69
C TYR A 48 2.60 10.32 12.74
N ARG A 49 3.16 9.10 12.74
CA ARG A 49 2.85 8.09 13.76
C ARG A 49 3.24 8.56 15.17
N ASN A 50 4.37 9.25 15.31
CA ASN A 50 4.80 9.82 16.60
C ASN A 50 3.97 11.04 17.00
N LYS A 51 3.50 11.84 16.03
CA LYS A 51 2.64 13.00 16.28
C LYS A 51 1.22 12.62 16.70
N TYR A 52 0.70 11.50 16.19
CA TYR A 52 -0.67 11.01 16.43
C TYR A 52 -0.68 9.55 16.91
N PRO A 53 -0.08 9.26 18.08
CA PRO A 53 0.07 7.88 18.56
C PRO A 53 -1.31 7.25 18.83
N GLY A 54 -1.55 6.08 18.23
CA GLY A 54 -2.82 5.35 18.38
C GLY A 54 -4.01 5.92 17.58
N GLU A 55 -3.81 7.02 16.85
CA GLU A 55 -4.82 7.70 16.03
C GLU A 55 -4.47 7.68 14.54
N PHE A 56 -3.66 6.70 14.12
CA PHE A 56 -3.00 6.67 12.82
C PHE A 56 -3.35 5.41 12.05
N LEU A 57 -3.64 5.56 10.75
CA LEU A 57 -3.74 4.49 9.77
C LEU A 57 -2.88 4.78 8.55
N LEU A 58 -2.19 3.75 8.05
CA LEU A 58 -1.49 3.77 6.77
C LEU A 58 -2.11 2.75 5.82
N LEU A 59 -2.65 3.21 4.70
CA LEU A 59 -3.28 2.37 3.68
C LEU A 59 -2.47 2.41 2.38
N ASP A 60 -2.43 1.27 1.69
CA ASP A 60 -1.83 1.14 0.36
C ASP A 60 -2.92 0.81 -0.68
N ASN A 61 -3.08 1.64 -1.71
CA ASN A 61 -4.15 1.46 -2.68
C ASN A 61 -3.73 0.63 -3.90
N GLY A 62 -2.59 -0.07 -3.85
CA GLY A 62 -2.17 -1.04 -4.88
C GLY A 62 -1.15 -0.47 -5.86
N ASP A 63 -0.74 -1.31 -6.82
CA ASP A 63 0.35 -1.05 -7.77
C ASP A 63 1.71 -0.85 -7.07
N THR A 64 1.98 -1.73 -6.10
CA THR A 64 3.11 -1.62 -5.18
C THR A 64 4.17 -2.70 -5.42
N LEU A 65 3.77 -3.93 -5.71
CA LEU A 65 4.65 -5.11 -5.77
C LEU A 65 5.28 -5.37 -7.16
N HIS A 66 5.09 -4.47 -8.12
CA HIS A 66 5.58 -4.60 -9.49
C HIS A 66 6.05 -3.24 -10.04
N GLY A 67 7.02 -3.21 -10.97
CA GLY A 67 7.38 -2.00 -11.72
C GLY A 67 8.88 -1.90 -12.02
N THR A 68 9.72 -1.97 -11.00
CA THR A 68 11.18 -1.95 -11.13
C THR A 68 11.76 -3.31 -11.46
N ARG A 69 13.01 -3.33 -11.96
CA ARG A 69 13.71 -4.57 -12.31
C ARG A 69 13.83 -5.50 -11.11
N GLU A 70 14.20 -4.97 -9.96
CA GLU A 70 14.39 -5.72 -8.72
C GLU A 70 13.06 -6.36 -8.26
N ALA A 71 11.95 -5.64 -8.42
CA ALA A 71 10.63 -6.19 -8.14
C ALA A 71 10.25 -7.30 -9.13
N VAL A 72 10.61 -7.16 -10.41
CA VAL A 72 10.37 -8.22 -11.40
C VAL A 72 11.21 -9.47 -11.13
N GLU A 73 12.50 -9.31 -10.88
CA GLU A 73 13.43 -10.43 -10.63
C GLU A 73 13.11 -11.20 -9.33
N THR A 74 12.47 -10.54 -8.37
CA THR A 74 12.10 -11.14 -7.07
C THR A 74 10.62 -11.42 -6.94
N GLU A 75 9.84 -11.24 -8.01
CA GLU A 75 8.38 -11.37 -8.01
C GLU A 75 7.72 -10.53 -6.89
N GLY A 76 8.22 -9.32 -6.66
CA GLY A 76 7.71 -8.37 -5.66
C GLY A 76 8.25 -8.57 -4.25
N LYS A 77 8.94 -9.67 -3.96
CA LYS A 77 9.45 -9.96 -2.60
C LYS A 77 10.43 -8.93 -2.07
N VAL A 78 11.18 -8.25 -2.94
CA VAL A 78 12.10 -7.18 -2.53
C VAL A 78 11.38 -6.01 -1.84
N VAL A 79 10.09 -5.79 -2.12
CA VAL A 79 9.29 -4.68 -1.58
C VAL A 79 8.76 -4.99 -0.18
N ILE A 80 8.54 -6.26 0.15
CA ILE A 80 7.90 -6.73 1.39
C ILE A 80 8.58 -6.17 2.66
N PRO A 81 9.92 -6.19 2.82
CA PRO A 81 10.57 -5.66 4.02
C PRO A 81 10.29 -4.16 4.23
N TYR A 82 10.16 -3.39 3.14
CA TYR A 82 9.85 -1.96 3.21
C TYR A 82 8.42 -1.72 3.67
N LEU A 83 7.45 -2.48 3.15
CA LEU A 83 6.04 -2.38 3.55
C LEU A 83 5.83 -2.80 5.01
N ARG A 84 6.50 -3.86 5.45
CA ARG A 84 6.51 -4.27 6.87
C ARG A 84 7.09 -3.18 7.76
N ALA A 85 8.20 -2.57 7.35
CA ALA A 85 8.83 -1.50 8.11
C ALA A 85 7.96 -0.24 8.17
N LEU A 86 7.22 0.06 7.10
CA LEU A 86 6.22 1.13 7.08
C LEU A 86 5.10 0.85 8.06
N GLY A 87 4.69 -0.40 8.24
CA GLY A 87 3.56 -0.78 9.10
C GLY A 87 2.25 -0.36 8.46
N VAL A 88 2.03 -0.84 7.24
CA VAL A 88 0.77 -0.70 6.48
C VAL A 88 -0.33 -1.51 7.18
N ASP A 89 -1.52 -0.93 7.31
CA ASP A 89 -2.64 -1.54 8.01
C ASP A 89 -3.50 -2.45 7.10
N ALA A 90 -3.64 -2.08 5.82
CA ALA A 90 -4.30 -2.88 4.79
C ALA A 90 -3.91 -2.36 3.40
N MET A 91 -4.03 -3.22 2.40
CA MET A 91 -3.91 -2.80 0.99
C MET A 91 -5.07 -3.29 0.13
N THR A 92 -5.31 -2.63 -1.01
CA THR A 92 -5.97 -3.26 -2.16
C THR A 92 -4.94 -3.49 -3.28
N PHE A 93 -5.35 -3.94 -4.45
CA PHE A 93 -4.39 -4.34 -5.48
C PHE A 93 -4.86 -4.08 -6.92
N HIS A 94 -3.88 -4.09 -7.82
CA HIS A 94 -4.05 -4.18 -9.27
C HIS A 94 -2.92 -5.02 -9.89
N TRP A 95 -1.82 -4.40 -10.34
CA TRP A 95 -0.63 -5.09 -10.89
C TRP A 95 0.09 -5.96 -9.87
N ASP A 96 -0.23 -5.85 -8.57
CA ASP A 96 0.32 -6.74 -7.54
C ASP A 96 -0.04 -8.22 -7.79
N SER A 97 -1.08 -8.48 -8.58
CA SER A 97 -1.50 -9.82 -9.00
C SER A 97 -0.84 -10.31 -10.30
N ALA A 98 0.16 -9.60 -10.84
CA ALA A 98 0.82 -9.89 -12.12
C ALA A 98 1.38 -11.33 -12.21
N TYR A 99 1.90 -11.88 -11.11
CA TYR A 99 2.43 -13.25 -11.04
C TYR A 99 1.37 -14.32 -10.75
N SER A 100 0.14 -13.89 -10.52
CA SER A 100 -1.13 -14.62 -10.30
C SER A 100 -1.83 -14.15 -9.03
N PRO A 101 -3.18 -14.18 -8.99
CA PRO A 101 -3.93 -13.90 -7.76
C PRO A 101 -3.57 -14.84 -6.61
N ALA A 102 -3.31 -16.12 -6.89
CA ALA A 102 -2.90 -17.09 -5.89
C ALA A 102 -1.52 -16.78 -5.29
N TYR A 103 -0.59 -16.30 -6.11
CA TYR A 103 0.71 -15.84 -5.63
C TYR A 103 0.57 -14.61 -4.73
N LEU A 104 -0.16 -13.58 -5.16
CA LEU A 104 -0.44 -12.41 -4.32
C LEU A 104 -1.08 -12.81 -2.98
N LYS A 105 -2.03 -13.75 -3.01
CA LYS A 105 -2.64 -14.31 -1.79
C LYS A 105 -1.62 -14.97 -0.87
N SER A 106 -0.64 -15.68 -1.43
CA SER A 106 0.43 -16.30 -0.63
C SER A 106 1.33 -15.27 0.06
N LEU A 107 1.49 -14.08 -0.52
CA LEU A 107 2.29 -13.00 0.06
C LEU A 107 1.62 -12.32 1.27
N GLU A 108 0.31 -12.45 1.49
CA GLU A 108 -0.39 -11.84 2.64
C GLU A 108 0.28 -12.18 4.00
N THR A 109 0.75 -13.42 4.15
CA THR A 109 1.42 -13.86 5.39
C THR A 109 2.78 -13.18 5.55
N GLU A 110 3.52 -12.98 4.45
CA GLU A 110 4.80 -12.28 4.46
C GLU A 110 4.62 -10.77 4.67
N LEU A 111 3.58 -10.17 4.10
CA LEU A 111 3.20 -8.76 4.31
C LEU A 111 2.82 -8.48 5.77
N GLY A 112 2.10 -9.42 6.40
CA GLY A 112 1.65 -9.29 7.80
C GLY A 112 0.44 -8.37 7.98
N TYR A 113 -0.26 -8.03 6.90
CA TYR A 113 -1.49 -7.24 6.87
C TYR A 113 -2.38 -7.71 5.71
N PRO A 114 -3.70 -7.46 5.75
CA PRO A 114 -4.63 -8.01 4.75
C PRO A 114 -4.54 -7.30 3.39
N VAL A 115 -4.65 -8.08 2.32
CA VAL A 115 -5.00 -7.61 0.97
C VAL A 115 -6.53 -7.71 0.83
N LEU A 116 -7.17 -6.60 0.49
CA LEU A 116 -8.63 -6.44 0.48
C LEU A 116 -9.17 -6.28 -0.93
N ALA A 117 -10.24 -7.00 -1.25
CA ALA A 117 -11.00 -6.81 -2.48
C ALA A 117 -12.45 -7.31 -2.37
N ALA A 118 -13.40 -6.38 -2.36
CA ALA A 118 -14.83 -6.65 -2.31
C ALA A 118 -15.42 -7.06 -3.66
N ASN A 119 -14.69 -6.86 -4.77
CA ASN A 119 -15.15 -7.11 -6.13
C ASN A 119 -14.42 -8.27 -6.83
N VAL A 120 -13.65 -9.08 -6.10
CA VAL A 120 -12.90 -10.23 -6.65
C VAL A 120 -13.44 -11.53 -6.05
N TYR A 121 -13.80 -12.47 -6.91
CA TYR A 121 -14.51 -13.70 -6.55
C TYR A 121 -13.84 -14.95 -7.14
N HIS A 122 -14.09 -16.09 -6.52
CA HIS A 122 -13.80 -17.37 -7.15
C HIS A 122 -14.65 -17.54 -8.42
N ARG A 123 -14.03 -18.01 -9.50
CA ARG A 123 -14.71 -18.16 -10.79
C ARG A 123 -15.93 -19.06 -10.67
N GLY A 124 -17.10 -18.55 -11.08
CA GLY A 124 -18.36 -19.29 -11.05
C GLY A 124 -19.06 -19.30 -9.70
N THR A 125 -18.55 -18.60 -8.69
CA THR A 125 -19.20 -18.45 -7.39
C THR A 125 -19.35 -16.96 -7.02
N LYS A 126 -20.05 -16.69 -5.91
CA LYS A 126 -20.11 -15.36 -5.27
C LYS A 126 -19.20 -15.28 -4.03
N GLU A 127 -18.33 -16.28 -3.85
CA GLU A 127 -17.39 -16.32 -2.74
C GLU A 127 -16.21 -15.38 -3.04
N HIS A 128 -15.88 -14.51 -2.10
CA HIS A 128 -14.75 -13.59 -2.26
C HIS A 128 -13.42 -14.35 -2.20
N PHE A 129 -12.49 -14.00 -3.10
CA PHE A 129 -11.14 -14.58 -3.11
C PHE A 129 -10.22 -13.93 -2.06
N PHE A 130 -10.39 -12.62 -1.84
CA PHE A 130 -9.75 -11.85 -0.78
C PHE A 130 -10.79 -11.44 0.27
N GLN A 131 -10.35 -11.01 1.45
CA GLN A 131 -11.30 -10.42 2.41
C GLN A 131 -11.87 -9.14 1.79
N PRO A 132 -13.19 -8.90 1.81
CA PRO A 132 -13.78 -7.72 1.19
C PRO A 132 -13.46 -6.44 1.98
N HIS A 133 -13.27 -6.56 3.29
CA HIS A 133 -13.00 -5.45 4.19
C HIS A 133 -12.23 -5.90 5.44
N ALA A 134 -11.70 -4.93 6.17
CA ALA A 134 -11.17 -5.08 7.52
C ALA A 134 -11.85 -4.12 8.49
N ILE A 135 -11.92 -4.50 9.77
CA ILE A 135 -12.34 -3.61 10.85
C ILE A 135 -11.11 -3.31 11.72
N LEU A 136 -10.75 -2.04 11.82
CA LEU A 136 -9.60 -1.56 12.58
C LEU A 136 -10.08 -0.68 13.74
N GLU A 137 -9.32 -0.65 14.83
CA GLU A 137 -9.63 0.21 15.98
C GLU A 137 -8.49 1.19 16.26
N ARG A 138 -8.81 2.49 16.30
CA ARG A 138 -7.86 3.59 16.58
C ARG A 138 -8.56 4.68 17.37
N ASN A 139 -7.93 5.20 18.42
CA ASN A 139 -8.50 6.27 19.24
C ASN A 139 -9.95 6.03 19.72
N GLY A 140 -10.32 4.78 20.01
CA GLY A 140 -11.70 4.40 20.38
C GLY A 140 -12.70 4.38 19.21
N LEU A 141 -12.27 4.69 17.99
CA LEU A 141 -13.06 4.57 16.76
C LEU A 141 -12.97 3.14 16.21
N ARG A 142 -14.11 2.61 15.77
CA ARG A 142 -14.21 1.38 14.98
C ARG A 142 -14.33 1.73 13.50
N ILE A 143 -13.33 1.36 12.71
CA ILE A 143 -13.10 1.87 11.35
C ILE A 143 -13.23 0.71 10.37
N GLY A 144 -14.17 0.81 9.42
CA GLY A 144 -14.29 -0.13 8.31
C GLY A 144 -13.44 0.30 7.13
N VAL A 145 -12.57 -0.58 6.64
CA VAL A 145 -11.76 -0.38 5.44
C VAL A 145 -12.23 -1.38 4.39
N ILE A 146 -12.74 -0.91 3.25
CA ILE A 146 -13.26 -1.76 2.16
C ILE A 146 -12.28 -1.67 0.99
N GLY A 147 -11.81 -2.82 0.51
CA GLY A 147 -10.94 -2.88 -0.67
C GLY A 147 -11.76 -2.98 -1.95
N VAL A 148 -11.34 -2.30 -3.01
CA VAL A 148 -11.89 -2.47 -4.36
C VAL A 148 -10.71 -2.54 -5.30
N ALA A 149 -10.45 -3.73 -5.84
CA ALA A 149 -9.32 -3.98 -6.72
C ALA A 149 -9.65 -3.58 -8.16
N SER A 150 -8.66 -3.10 -8.90
CA SER A 150 -8.73 -3.09 -10.36
C SER A 150 -8.24 -4.45 -10.83
N ASN A 151 -9.06 -5.16 -11.60
CA ASN A 151 -8.85 -6.53 -12.06
C ASN A 151 -9.02 -6.58 -13.58
#